data_AF-A0A1H9UZG2-F1
#
_entry.id   AF-A0A1H9UZG2-F1
#
_cell.length_a   1.000
_cell.length_b   1.000
_cell.length_c   1.000
_cell.angle_alpha   90.00
_cell.angle_beta   90.00
_cell.angle_gamma   90.00
#
_symmetry.space_group_name_H-M   'P 1'
#
loop_
_entity.id
_entity.type
_entity.pdbx_description
1 polymer ?
#
loop_
_entity_poly.entity_id
_entity_poly.type
_entity_poly.pdbx_seq_one_letter_code
_entity_poly.pdbx_strand_id
1 'polypeptide(L)' 'MNYLIDHKQKLIHRTTFANDKCRFHETQVEKREFTHNAGYLEKLISEDGYEECRHCHLKAVKPEFID' A
#
# COMPACT_ATOMS: atom_id res chain seq x y z
N MET A 1 10.63 -1.01 -7.27
CA MET A 1 9.53 -0.15 -6.79
C MET A 1 9.03 -0.79 -5.52
N ASN A 2 8.99 -0.06 -4.40
CA ASN A 2 8.57 -0.66 -3.12
C ASN A 2 7.07 -0.48 -2.88
N TYR A 3 6.48 0.52 -3.54
CA TYR A 3 5.08 0.88 -3.35
C TYR A 3 4.37 1.10 -4.69
N LEU A 4 3.11 0.69 -4.73
CA LEU A 4 2.12 1.02 -5.76
C LEU A 4 1.03 1.85 -5.08
N ILE A 5 0.71 3.01 -5.63
CA ILE A 5 -0.35 3.90 -5.18
C ILE A 5 -1.54 3.72 -6.13
N ASP A 6 -2.67 3.33 -5.58
CA ASP A 6 -3.95 3.30 -6.29
C ASP A 6 -4.68 4.62 -6.01
N HIS A 7 -4.63 5.56 -6.96
CA HIS A 7 -5.29 6.87 -6.82
C HIS A 7 -6.82 6.79 -6.94
N LYS A 8 -7.37 5.72 -7.50
CA LYS A 8 -8.83 5.53 -7.59
C LYS A 8 -9.41 5.17 -6.22
N GLN A 9 -8.73 4.31 -5.48
CA GLN A 9 -9.14 3.85 -4.15
C GLN A 9 -8.48 4.62 -3.01
N LYS A 10 -7.49 5.48 -3.31
CA LYS A 10 -6.59 6.13 -2.35
C LYS A 10 -5.89 5.12 -1.43
N LEU A 11 -5.40 4.03 -2.00
CA LEU A 11 -4.72 2.97 -1.26
C LEU A 11 -3.24 2.89 -1.62
N ILE A 12 -2.40 2.66 -0.62
CA ILE A 12 -0.97 2.44 -0.76
C ILE A 12 -0.68 0.95 -0.57
N HIS A 13 -0.05 0.33 -1.57
CA HIS A 13 0.27 -1.09 -1.60
C HIS A 13 1.78 -1.29 -1.54
N ARG A 14 2.25 -2.15 -0.64
CA ARG A 14 3.62 -2.68 -0.73
C ARG A 14 3.68 -3.69 -1.86
N THR A 15 4.49 -3.42 -2.88
CA THR A 15 4.54 -4.24 -4.11
C THR A 15 4.88 -5.70 -3.82
N THR A 16 5.74 -5.97 -2.82
CA THR A 16 6.09 -7.32 -2.36
C THR A 16 4.91 -8.14 -1.85
N PHE A 17 3.83 -7.49 -1.38
CA PHE A 17 2.66 -8.16 -0.78
C PHE A 17 1.38 -7.96 -1.60
N ALA A 18 1.40 -7.08 -2.61
CA ALA A 18 0.26 -6.80 -3.46
C ALA A 18 -0.15 -8.07 -4.23
N ASN A 19 -1.44 -8.42 -4.15
CA ASN A 19 -2.03 -9.58 -4.81
C ASN A 19 -3.49 -9.29 -5.18
N ASP A 20 -4.19 -10.25 -5.77
CA ASP A 20 -5.56 -10.07 -6.27
C ASP A 20 -6.57 -9.64 -5.21
N LYS A 21 -6.34 -9.95 -3.92
CA LYS A 21 -7.22 -9.50 -2.82
C LYS A 21 -7.22 -7.98 -2.66
N CYS A 22 -6.19 -7.30 -3.15
CA CYS A 22 -6.09 -5.84 -3.14
C CYS A 22 -6.93 -5.18 -4.24
N ARG A 23 -7.31 -5.91 -5.30
CA ARG A 23 -8.07 -5.42 -6.46
C ARG A 23 -7.50 -4.18 -7.17
N PHE A 24 -6.22 -3.84 -6.96
CA PHE A 24 -5.58 -2.72 -7.68
C PHE A 24 -5.56 -2.96 -9.20
N HIS A 25 -5.67 -4.21 -9.67
CA HIS A 25 -5.76 -4.55 -11.08
C HIS A 25 -7.05 -4.05 -11.76
N GLU A 26 -8.09 -3.69 -10.99
CA GLU A 26 -9.34 -3.09 -11.49
C GLU A 26 -9.23 -1.56 -11.69
N THR A 27 -8.18 -0.94 -11.15
CA THR A 27 -7.90 0.49 -11.31
C THR A 27 -7.20 0.74 -12.65
N GLN A 28 -7.59 1.75 -13.42
CA GLN A 28 -6.91 2.05 -14.70
C GLN A 28 -5.41 2.33 -14.50
N VAL A 29 -4.57 1.98 -15.46
CA VAL A 29 -3.10 2.08 -15.32
C VAL A 29 -2.66 3.51 -15.05
N GLU A 30 -3.30 4.49 -15.70
CA GLU A 30 -3.10 5.93 -15.52
C GLU A 30 -3.46 6.44 -14.12
N LYS A 31 -4.18 5.64 -13.32
CA LYS A 31 -4.50 5.93 -11.91
C LYS A 31 -3.66 5.10 -10.94
N ARG A 32 -2.61 4.46 -11.43
CA ARG A 32 -1.62 3.74 -10.61
C ARG A 32 -0.28 4.45 -10.71
N GLU A 33 0.33 4.73 -9.57
CA GLU A 33 1.68 5.29 -9.50
C GLU A 33 2.61 4.32 -8.78
N PHE A 34 3.85 4.18 -9.25
CA PHE A 34 4.87 3.39 -8.57
C PHE A 34 5.92 4.31 -7.99
N THR A 35 6.27 4.11 -6.73
CA THR A 35 7.26 4.95 -6.03
C THR A 35 8.12 4.16 -5.05
N HIS A 36 9.23 4.77 -4.66
CA HIS A 36 10.09 4.33 -3.56
C HIS A 36 10.23 5.39 -2.46
N ASN A 37 9.63 6.57 -2.65
CA ASN A 37 9.80 7.71 -1.75
C ASN A 37 8.87 7.60 -0.54
N ALA A 38 9.41 7.23 0.62
CA ALA A 38 8.64 7.10 1.85
C ALA A 38 8.03 8.43 2.33
N GLY A 39 8.75 9.55 2.21
CA GLY A 39 8.24 10.86 2.62
C GLY A 39 7.07 11.34 1.73
N TYR A 40 7.02 10.90 0.48
CA TYR A 40 5.85 11.14 -0.37
C TYR A 40 4.62 10.35 0.12
N LEU A 41 4.81 9.09 0.55
CA LEU A 41 3.73 8.29 1.13
C LEU A 41 3.19 8.90 2.43
N GLU A 42 4.08 9.40 3.29
CA GLU A 42 3.67 10.09 4.52
C GLU A 42 2.75 11.27 4.21
N LYS A 43 3.10 12.11 3.21
CA LYS A 43 2.24 13.21 2.77
C LYS A 43 0.90 12.72 2.23
N LEU A 44 0.89 11.67 1.40
CA LEU A 44 -0.36 11.11 0.89
C LEU A 44 -1.29 10.66 2.03
N ILE A 45 -0.74 10.05 3.08
CA ILE A 45 -1.50 9.60 4.24
C ILE A 45 -1.96 10.78 5.10
N SER A 46 -1.05 11.70 5.44
CA SER A 46 -1.34 12.78 6.40
C SER A 46 -2.14 13.94 5.81
N GLU A 47 -1.96 14.24 4.53
CA GLU A 47 -2.52 15.43 3.87
C GLU A 47 -3.64 15.06 2.89
N ASP A 48 -3.49 13.96 2.13
CA ASP A 48 -4.41 13.64 1.03
C ASP A 48 -5.44 12.52 1.34
N GLY A 49 -5.36 11.96 2.56
CA GLY A 49 -6.29 10.96 3.08
C GLY A 49 -6.16 9.59 2.43
N TYR A 50 -4.94 9.20 2.07
CA TYR A 50 -4.64 7.84 1.60
C TYR A 50 -4.47 6.89 2.79
N GLU A 51 -4.76 5.61 2.57
CA GLU A 51 -4.60 4.56 3.57
C GLU A 51 -3.68 3.44 3.08
N GLU A 52 -2.98 2.78 3.99
CA GLU A 52 -2.26 1.55 3.64
C GLU A 52 -3.26 0.41 3.38
N CYS A 53 -3.06 -0.33 2.29
CA CYS A 53 -3.89 -1.47 1.99
C CYS A 53 -3.74 -2.55 3.07
N ARG A 54 -4.85 -2.90 3.73
CA ARG A 54 -4.91 -3.95 4.78
C ARG A 54 -4.39 -5.32 4.35
N HIS A 55 -4.38 -5.61 3.05
CA HIS A 55 -3.87 -6.88 2.50
C HIS A 55 -2.36 -6.84 2.22
N CYS A 56 -1.78 -5.64 2.10
CA CYS A 56 -0.35 -5.42 1.92
C CYS A 56 0.36 -5.08 3.23
N HIS A 57 -0.37 -4.52 4.20
CA HIS A 57 0.11 -4.28 5.55
C HIS A 57 0.06 -5.59 6.32
N LEU A 58 1.10 -6.42 6.19
CA LEU A 58 1.36 -7.45 7.18
C LEU A 58 1.63 -6.71 8.49
N LYS A 59 0.65 -6.73 9.42
CA LYS A 59 1.00 -6.56 10.84
C LYS A 59 2.14 -7.53 11.06
N ALA A 60 3.33 -7.03 11.40
CA ALA A 60 4.41 -7.90 11.82
C ALA A 60 3.78 -8.83 12.86
N VAL A 61 3.65 -10.11 12.51
CA VAL A 61 3.29 -11.12 13.49
C VAL A 61 4.42 -11.02 14.47
N LYS A 62 4.20 -10.37 15.62
CA LYS A 62 5.15 -10.46 16.72
C LYS A 62 5.27 -11.96 16.96
N PRO A 63 6.46 -12.56 16.85
CA PRO A 63 6.61 -13.93 17.30
C PRO A 63 6.17 -13.90 18.77
N GLU A 64 5.05 -14.55 19.07
CA GLU A 64 4.72 -14.88 20.44
C GLU A 64 5.78 -15.90 20.85
N PHE A 65 6.83 -15.40 21.51
CA PHE A 65 7.77 -16.27 22.20
C PHE A 65 6.95 -17.02 23.25
N ILE A 66 6.76 -18.32 23.03
CA ILE A 66 6.22 -19.22 24.04
C ILE A 66 7.39 -19.46 25.01
N ASP A 67 7.25 -18.95 26.25
CA ASP A 67 8.12 -19.29 27.39
C ASP A 67 8.01 -20.78 27.77
#